data_AF-A0A316HLK3-F1
#
_entry.id   AF-A0A316HLK3-F1
#
_cell.length_a   1.000
_cell.length_b   1.000
_cell.length_c   1.000
_cell.angle_alpha   90.00
_cell.angle_beta   90.00
_cell.angle_gamma   90.00
#
_symmetry.space_group_name_H-M   'P 1'
#
loop_
_entity.id
_entity.type
_entity.pdbx_description
1 polymer ?
#
loop_
_entity_poly.entity_id
_entity_poly.type
_entity_poly.pdbx_seq_one_letter_code
_entity_poly.pdbx_strand_id
1 'polypeptide(L)'
;MIRNALIAAAATATIATAFAPMATADTVIGTPAPCVTASDLVGPDFNVRKCGVSDVDQFRTGLESNGNAYCGPASLYNVLHYWAHVKGAPIGWGPVKVGYLDPMKQVDYNMVTGSISRIGTDASYDGGTSLTNLRTAWDKATQPARDAGWQTSRGRVSTIDNPDFAGDVARKLNEGPLQLVYGRYKNGPLNDTLQRTGGHIVTVVSATGSFGGNTIKLKLADPGRAGDHNQGDYLNTQSAYEALDVTLTKRHFLQYSPAVDDENTTEDESLEPGTYTWVDRWELTGPRYLSDTTRQMVEGFNWFDMAK
;
A
#
# COMPACT_ATOMS: atom_id res chain seq x y z
N MET A 1 -54.13 43.50 15.03
CA MET A 1 -54.11 43.37 13.56
C MET A 1 -52.76 42.79 13.16
N ILE A 2 -52.81 41.64 12.52
CA ILE A 2 -51.70 40.79 12.06
C ILE A 2 -51.14 41.36 10.75
N ARG A 3 -49.85 41.07 10.47
CA ARG A 3 -49.10 41.05 9.17
C ARG A 3 -47.83 41.91 9.30
N ASN A 4 -46.60 41.51 8.98
CA ASN A 4 -45.94 40.50 8.13
C ASN A 4 -44.44 40.54 8.51
N ALA A 5 -43.50 39.66 8.19
CA ALA A 5 -43.41 38.34 7.60
C ALA A 5 -41.99 37.85 7.99
N LEU A 6 -41.88 36.66 8.59
CA LEU A 6 -40.60 35.96 8.76
C LEU A 6 -40.21 35.39 7.41
N ILE A 7 -39.13 35.90 6.83
CA ILE A 7 -38.46 35.28 5.68
C ILE A 7 -37.68 34.09 6.23
N ALA A 8 -38.29 32.91 6.15
CA ALA A 8 -37.59 31.65 6.29
C ALA A 8 -36.65 31.48 5.10
N ALA A 9 -35.34 31.55 5.35
CA ALA A 9 -34.33 31.08 4.42
C ALA A 9 -34.48 29.57 4.28
N ALA A 10 -35.18 29.13 3.24
CA ALA A 10 -35.14 27.75 2.79
C ALA A 10 -33.72 27.49 2.28
N ALA A 11 -32.88 26.89 3.13
CA ALA A 11 -31.66 26.24 2.67
C ALA A 11 -32.11 25.09 1.76
N THR A 12 -31.97 25.30 0.46
CA THR A 12 -32.17 24.29 -0.57
C THR A 12 -31.20 23.16 -0.27
N ALA A 13 -31.69 22.12 0.41
CA ALA A 13 -31.04 20.82 0.43
C ALA A 13 -31.09 20.31 -1.02
N THR A 14 -30.05 20.64 -1.80
CA THR A 14 -29.79 19.97 -3.06
C THR A 14 -29.58 18.50 -2.73
N ILE A 15 -30.64 17.74 -2.99
CA ILE A 15 -30.66 16.29 -3.03
C ILE A 15 -29.57 15.87 -4.01
N ALA A 16 -28.39 15.54 -3.48
CA ALA A 16 -27.36 14.82 -4.21
C ALA A 16 -27.78 13.35 -4.32
N THR A 17 -28.88 13.06 -5.02
CA THR A 17 -29.19 11.72 -5.55
C THR A 17 -28.51 11.54 -6.91
N ALA A 18 -27.21 11.82 -6.95
CA ALA A 18 -26.36 11.43 -8.07
C ALA A 18 -25.73 10.09 -7.68
N PHE A 19 -26.35 8.99 -8.15
CA PHE A 19 -25.77 7.65 -8.25
C PHE A 19 -24.66 7.33 -7.24
N ALA A 20 -25.03 7.00 -6.00
CA ALA A 20 -24.11 6.23 -5.17
C ALA A 20 -23.80 4.93 -5.95
N PRO A 21 -22.54 4.62 -6.28
CA PRO A 21 -22.23 3.39 -6.99
C PRO A 21 -22.79 2.23 -6.17
N MET A 22 -23.59 1.37 -6.82
CA MET A 22 -24.19 0.22 -6.16
C MET A 22 -23.10 -0.54 -5.43
N ALA A 23 -23.28 -0.74 -4.13
CA ALA A 23 -22.31 -1.45 -3.31
C ALA A 23 -22.33 -2.93 -3.68
N THR A 24 -21.54 -3.31 -4.68
CA THR A 24 -21.48 -4.68 -5.19
C THR A 24 -20.20 -5.36 -4.71
N ALA A 25 -20.29 -6.68 -4.50
CA ALA A 25 -19.10 -7.49 -4.37
C ALA A 25 -18.32 -7.45 -5.69
N ASP A 26 -17.01 -7.60 -5.61
CA ASP A 26 -16.19 -7.84 -6.80
C ASP A 26 -15.88 -9.33 -6.85
N THR A 27 -16.57 -10.05 -7.75
CA THR A 27 -16.41 -11.50 -7.89
C THR A 27 -15.09 -11.91 -8.55
N VAL A 28 -14.38 -10.97 -9.20
CA VAL A 28 -13.10 -11.24 -9.86
C VAL A 28 -11.94 -11.24 -8.86
N ILE A 29 -12.04 -10.46 -7.79
CA ILE A 29 -10.99 -10.39 -6.76
C ILE A 29 -11.48 -10.85 -5.38
N GLY A 30 -12.72 -11.33 -5.29
CA GLY A 30 -13.30 -11.84 -4.05
C GLY A 30 -13.60 -10.79 -2.99
N THR A 31 -13.61 -9.49 -3.33
CA THR A 31 -13.92 -8.43 -2.36
C THR A 31 -15.39 -8.52 -1.92
N PRO A 32 -15.68 -8.64 -0.61
CA PRO A 32 -17.05 -8.76 -0.12
C PRO A 32 -17.82 -7.44 -0.28
N ALA A 33 -19.13 -7.54 -0.56
CA ALA A 33 -20.05 -6.41 -0.47
C ALA A 33 -20.24 -6.00 1.01
N PRO A 34 -20.51 -4.72 1.31
CA PRO A 34 -20.50 -3.57 0.41
C PRO A 34 -19.09 -2.98 0.21
N CYS A 35 -18.68 -2.76 -1.04
CA CYS A 35 -17.58 -1.85 -1.37
C CYS A 35 -18.11 -0.66 -2.16
N VAL A 36 -17.96 0.54 -1.59
CA VAL A 36 -18.30 1.81 -2.23
C VAL A 36 -17.03 2.64 -2.32
N THR A 37 -16.71 3.10 -3.53
CA THR A 37 -15.60 4.05 -3.72
C THR A 37 -15.99 5.37 -3.06
N ALA A 38 -15.12 5.88 -2.20
CA ALA A 38 -15.30 7.15 -1.51
C ALA A 38 -14.13 8.07 -1.84
N SER A 39 -14.43 9.35 -2.02
CA SER A 39 -13.47 10.42 -2.29
C SER A 39 -13.99 11.70 -1.66
N ASP A 40 -13.99 11.72 -0.33
CA ASP A 40 -14.23 12.96 0.40
C ASP A 40 -12.88 13.57 0.75
N LEU A 41 -12.55 14.64 0.03
CA LEU A 41 -11.35 15.46 0.22
C LEU A 41 -11.72 16.92 0.51
N VAL A 42 -13.00 17.20 0.79
CA VAL A 42 -13.52 18.56 0.95
C VAL A 42 -13.60 18.88 2.43
N GLY A 43 -12.93 19.96 2.84
CA GLY A 43 -12.89 20.39 4.23
C GLY A 43 -11.66 19.87 4.98
N PRO A 44 -11.67 19.93 6.33
CA PRO A 44 -10.51 19.57 7.15
C PRO A 44 -10.28 18.06 7.29
N ASP A 45 -11.33 17.27 7.08
CA ASP A 45 -11.31 15.81 7.20
C ASP A 45 -11.37 15.14 5.82
N PHE A 46 -10.93 13.89 5.74
CA PHE A 46 -11.00 13.10 4.53
C PHE A 46 -11.48 11.66 4.79
N ASN A 47 -12.13 11.09 3.77
CA ASN A 47 -12.44 9.68 3.69
C ASN A 47 -12.31 9.19 2.25
N VAL A 48 -11.31 8.36 2.00
CA VAL A 48 -10.96 7.83 0.68
C VAL A 48 -10.99 6.31 0.73
N ARG A 49 -11.71 5.68 -0.21
CA ARG A 49 -11.76 4.22 -0.35
C ARG A 49 -11.73 3.84 -1.82
N LYS A 50 -10.88 2.87 -2.15
CA LYS A 50 -10.83 2.22 -3.47
C LYS A 50 -11.47 0.84 -3.40
N CYS A 51 -12.27 0.52 -4.41
CA CYS A 51 -12.83 -0.81 -4.65
C CYS A 51 -12.17 -1.45 -5.86
N GLY A 52 -12.16 -2.78 -5.95
CA GLY A 52 -11.50 -3.49 -7.05
C GLY A 52 -9.97 -3.58 -6.90
N VAL A 53 -9.44 -3.33 -5.69
CA VAL A 53 -8.01 -3.56 -5.38
C VAL A 53 -7.87 -5.00 -4.92
N SER A 54 -7.08 -5.82 -5.62
CA SER A 54 -6.85 -7.21 -5.19
C SER A 54 -6.04 -7.28 -3.87
N ASP A 55 -6.08 -8.45 -3.23
CA ASP A 55 -5.31 -8.78 -2.04
C ASP A 55 -4.54 -10.09 -2.26
N VAL A 56 -3.58 -10.07 -3.20
CA VAL A 56 -2.77 -11.26 -3.44
C VAL A 56 -1.81 -11.50 -2.30
N ASP A 57 -1.78 -12.73 -1.80
CA ASP A 57 -0.78 -13.17 -0.83
C ASP A 57 0.59 -13.35 -1.51
N GLN A 58 1.66 -13.23 -0.72
CA GLN A 58 3.03 -13.47 -1.21
C GLN A 58 3.44 -14.95 -1.18
N PHE A 59 2.71 -15.81 -0.47
CA PHE A 59 3.20 -17.14 -0.09
C PHE A 59 2.86 -18.19 -1.14
N ARG A 60 3.80 -18.45 -2.04
CA ARG A 60 3.52 -19.23 -3.26
C ARG A 60 4.64 -20.21 -3.56
N THR A 61 4.26 -21.45 -3.88
CA THR A 61 5.19 -22.43 -4.43
C THR A 61 5.79 -21.89 -5.72
N GLY A 62 7.11 -22.05 -5.90
CA GLY A 62 7.83 -21.60 -7.09
C GLY A 62 8.43 -20.19 -6.98
N LEU A 63 8.09 -19.43 -5.93
CA LEU A 63 8.88 -18.25 -5.54
C LEU A 63 10.03 -18.67 -4.63
N GLU A 64 11.12 -17.90 -4.66
CA GLU A 64 12.25 -18.13 -3.77
C GLU A 64 11.81 -18.10 -2.30
N SER A 65 12.26 -19.07 -1.50
CA SER A 65 11.86 -19.24 -0.10
C SER A 65 10.33 -19.22 0.09
N ASN A 66 9.58 -19.78 -0.87
CA ASN A 66 8.11 -19.79 -0.91
C ASN A 66 7.49 -18.38 -0.77
N GLY A 67 8.19 -17.35 -1.25
CA GLY A 67 7.69 -15.99 -1.27
C GLY A 67 7.82 -15.21 0.03
N ASN A 68 8.60 -15.71 1.01
CA ASN A 68 8.72 -15.11 2.35
C ASN A 68 9.14 -13.62 2.36
N ALA A 69 9.82 -13.13 1.31
CA ALA A 69 10.22 -11.73 1.16
C ALA A 69 9.61 -11.02 -0.08
N TYR A 70 8.52 -11.55 -0.65
CA TYR A 70 7.88 -11.02 -1.86
C TYR A 70 6.80 -9.94 -1.60
N CYS A 71 6.80 -9.33 -0.41
CA CYS A 71 5.79 -8.34 -0.02
C CYS A 71 5.71 -7.14 -0.98
N GLY A 72 6.87 -6.65 -1.44
CA GLY A 72 6.96 -5.57 -2.42
C GLY A 72 6.33 -5.95 -3.77
N PRO A 73 6.78 -7.05 -4.41
CA PRO A 73 6.20 -7.53 -5.66
C PRO A 73 4.70 -7.86 -5.59
N ALA A 74 4.25 -8.55 -4.52
CA ALA A 74 2.84 -8.87 -4.32
C ALA A 74 1.99 -7.59 -4.13
N SER A 75 2.48 -6.64 -3.33
CA SER A 75 1.82 -5.34 -3.17
C SER A 75 1.74 -4.57 -4.49
N LEU A 76 2.77 -4.61 -5.34
CA LEU A 76 2.76 -3.93 -6.64
C LEU A 76 1.85 -4.63 -7.64
N TYR A 77 1.73 -5.97 -7.57
CA TYR A 77 0.72 -6.70 -8.32
C TYR A 77 -0.68 -6.15 -8.03
N ASN A 78 -1.03 -5.93 -6.75
CA ASN A 78 -2.34 -5.36 -6.40
C ASN A 78 -2.60 -3.99 -7.03
N VAL A 79 -1.58 -3.14 -7.12
CA VAL A 79 -1.67 -1.83 -7.79
C VAL A 79 -1.84 -1.99 -9.30
N LEU A 80 -1.00 -2.79 -9.94
CA LEU A 80 -1.05 -3.05 -11.39
C LEU A 80 -2.39 -3.70 -11.80
N HIS A 81 -2.87 -4.65 -11.00
CA HIS A 81 -4.14 -5.33 -11.20
C HIS A 81 -5.30 -4.34 -11.11
N TYR A 82 -5.32 -3.46 -10.11
CA TYR A 82 -6.34 -2.40 -10.01
C TYR A 82 -6.41 -1.56 -11.30
N TRP A 83 -5.28 -1.05 -11.79
CA TRP A 83 -5.27 -0.23 -13.01
C TRP A 83 -5.71 -1.02 -14.26
N ALA A 84 -5.42 -2.32 -14.33
CA ALA A 84 -5.82 -3.15 -15.45
C ALA A 84 -7.30 -3.58 -15.38
N HIS A 85 -7.74 -4.05 -14.22
CA HIS A 85 -9.08 -4.57 -13.95
C HIS A 85 -10.11 -3.45 -13.87
N VAL A 86 -9.86 -2.43 -13.03
CA VAL A 86 -10.82 -1.36 -12.76
C VAL A 86 -10.77 -0.27 -13.82
N LYS A 87 -9.58 0.03 -14.37
CA LYS A 87 -9.40 1.12 -15.35
C LYS A 87 -9.23 0.63 -16.78
N GLY A 88 -9.05 -0.66 -17.01
CA GLY A 88 -8.90 -1.23 -18.36
C GLY A 88 -7.56 -0.91 -19.02
N ALA A 89 -6.55 -0.51 -18.25
CA ALA A 89 -5.22 -0.24 -18.81
C ALA A 89 -4.52 -1.55 -19.22
N PRO A 90 -3.90 -1.63 -20.42
CA PRO A 90 -3.24 -2.86 -20.85
C PRO A 90 -1.87 -2.99 -20.17
N ILE A 91 -1.87 -3.60 -18.98
CA ILE A 91 -0.69 -3.75 -18.12
C ILE A 91 -0.23 -5.21 -18.09
N GLY A 92 1.07 -5.45 -18.09
CA GLY A 92 1.67 -6.77 -17.93
C GLY A 92 2.62 -7.16 -19.05
N TRP A 93 3.13 -8.38 -18.98
CA TRP A 93 4.23 -8.86 -19.83
C TRP A 93 3.73 -9.84 -20.89
N GLY A 94 4.14 -9.63 -22.14
CA GLY A 94 3.75 -10.51 -23.24
C GLY A 94 2.25 -10.46 -23.56
N PRO A 95 1.65 -11.57 -24.02
CA PRO A 95 0.28 -11.59 -24.55
C PRO A 95 -0.80 -11.58 -23.46
N VAL A 96 -0.52 -12.06 -22.26
CA VAL A 96 -1.49 -12.06 -21.15
C VAL A 96 -1.30 -10.81 -20.30
N LYS A 97 -2.37 -10.02 -20.16
CA LYS A 97 -2.40 -8.81 -19.34
C LYS A 97 -2.96 -9.12 -17.97
N VAL A 98 -2.46 -8.45 -16.93
CA VAL A 98 -2.85 -8.73 -15.53
C VAL A 98 -4.33 -8.48 -15.29
N GLY A 99 -4.97 -7.59 -16.06
CA GLY A 99 -6.42 -7.34 -15.99
C GLY A 99 -7.30 -8.49 -16.51
N TYR A 100 -6.72 -9.49 -17.19
CA TYR A 100 -7.44 -10.70 -17.59
C TYR A 100 -7.34 -11.83 -16.56
N LEU A 101 -6.52 -11.65 -15.51
CA LEU A 101 -6.34 -12.64 -14.46
C LEU A 101 -7.33 -12.37 -13.32
N ASP A 102 -7.93 -13.43 -12.82
CA ASP A 102 -8.74 -13.45 -11.61
C ASP A 102 -7.91 -14.07 -10.48
N PRO A 103 -7.39 -13.27 -9.54
CA PRO A 103 -6.50 -13.79 -8.51
C PRO A 103 -7.13 -14.88 -7.63
N MET A 104 -8.46 -14.93 -7.52
CA MET A 104 -9.18 -15.91 -6.72
C MET A 104 -9.39 -17.24 -7.46
N LYS A 105 -9.18 -17.29 -8.78
CA LYS A 105 -9.33 -18.52 -9.56
C LYS A 105 -8.07 -19.36 -9.55
N GLN A 106 -8.25 -20.63 -9.20
CA GLN A 106 -7.16 -21.61 -9.19
C GLN A 106 -6.46 -21.75 -10.56
N VAL A 107 -7.19 -21.60 -11.67
CA VAL A 107 -6.60 -21.69 -13.02
C VAL A 107 -5.61 -20.55 -13.32
N ASP A 108 -5.79 -19.39 -12.68
CA ASP A 108 -4.93 -18.21 -12.88
C ASP A 108 -3.79 -18.15 -11.87
N TYR A 109 -3.81 -18.99 -10.81
CA TYR A 109 -2.85 -18.96 -9.71
C TYR A 109 -1.39 -18.93 -10.19
N ASN A 110 -1.02 -19.82 -11.11
CA ASN A 110 0.34 -19.89 -11.64
C ASN A 110 0.73 -18.65 -12.46
N MET A 111 -0.22 -18.05 -13.18
CA MET A 111 0.02 -16.83 -13.95
C MET A 111 0.18 -15.61 -13.02
N VAL A 112 -0.57 -15.57 -11.92
CA VAL A 112 -0.39 -14.57 -10.86
C VAL A 112 0.97 -14.75 -10.18
N THR A 113 1.35 -15.98 -9.82
CA THR A 113 2.68 -16.30 -9.26
C THR A 113 3.80 -15.88 -10.22
N GLY A 114 3.66 -16.18 -11.51
CA GLY A 114 4.62 -15.75 -12.54
C GLY A 114 4.70 -14.23 -12.70
N SER A 115 3.57 -13.52 -12.55
CA SER A 115 3.53 -12.05 -12.57
C SER A 115 4.25 -11.45 -11.36
N ILE A 116 4.01 -11.98 -10.15
CA ILE A 116 4.70 -11.58 -8.91
C ILE A 116 6.21 -11.85 -9.03
N SER A 117 6.59 -13.03 -9.53
CA SER A 117 7.99 -13.37 -9.79
C SER A 117 8.64 -12.36 -10.76
N ARG A 118 7.96 -12.05 -11.87
CA ARG A 118 8.45 -11.10 -12.86
C ARG A 118 8.60 -9.69 -12.30
N ILE A 119 7.67 -9.23 -11.47
CA ILE A 119 7.81 -7.96 -10.73
C ILE A 119 9.06 -8.01 -9.85
N GLY A 120 9.29 -9.11 -9.14
CA GLY A 120 10.51 -9.32 -8.34
C GLY A 120 11.77 -9.15 -9.18
N THR A 121 11.86 -9.85 -10.32
CA THR A 121 12.99 -9.70 -11.26
C THR A 121 13.15 -8.25 -11.74
N ASP A 122 12.06 -7.62 -12.15
CA ASP A 122 12.10 -6.25 -12.67
C ASP A 122 12.42 -5.20 -11.61
N ALA A 123 12.17 -5.52 -10.34
CA ALA A 123 12.50 -4.74 -9.15
C ALA A 123 13.82 -5.18 -8.49
N SER A 124 14.69 -5.90 -9.22
CA SER A 124 16.00 -6.34 -8.72
C SER A 124 15.92 -6.99 -7.33
N TYR A 125 14.94 -7.89 -7.16
CA TYR A 125 14.76 -8.63 -5.93
C TYR A 125 15.98 -9.54 -5.66
N ASP A 126 16.52 -9.45 -4.45
CA ASP A 126 17.60 -10.31 -3.94
C ASP A 126 17.41 -10.46 -2.41
N GLY A 127 16.60 -11.45 -2.00
CA GLY A 127 16.12 -11.58 -0.61
C GLY A 127 15.20 -10.45 -0.12
N GLY A 128 14.90 -9.46 -0.96
CA GLY A 128 14.06 -8.30 -0.69
C GLY A 128 14.10 -7.29 -1.84
N THR A 129 13.37 -6.18 -1.74
CA THR A 129 13.44 -5.09 -2.72
C THR A 129 13.15 -3.73 -2.07
N SER A 130 13.28 -2.64 -2.83
CA SER A 130 13.04 -1.27 -2.38
C SER A 130 11.87 -0.62 -3.13
N LEU A 131 11.30 0.43 -2.54
CA LEU A 131 10.30 1.26 -3.23
C LEU A 131 10.83 1.87 -4.54
N THR A 132 12.13 2.16 -4.63
CA THR A 132 12.73 2.68 -5.88
C THR A 132 12.74 1.61 -6.97
N ASN A 133 13.11 0.38 -6.65
CA ASN A 133 13.15 -0.68 -7.65
C ASN A 133 11.74 -1.10 -8.08
N LEU A 134 10.76 -1.09 -7.16
CA LEU A 134 9.35 -1.33 -7.50
C LEU A 134 8.79 -0.29 -8.47
N ARG A 135 9.27 0.95 -8.41
CA ARG A 135 8.95 1.99 -9.40
C ARG A 135 9.53 1.68 -10.78
N THR A 136 10.72 1.08 -10.85
CA THR A 136 11.27 0.56 -12.11
C THR A 136 10.43 -0.60 -12.66
N ALA A 137 9.97 -1.51 -11.80
CA ALA A 137 9.08 -2.60 -12.21
C ALA A 137 7.73 -2.09 -12.73
N TRP A 138 7.16 -1.06 -12.09
CA TRP A 138 5.97 -0.36 -12.59
C TRP A 138 6.19 0.18 -14.00
N ASP A 139 7.30 0.89 -14.24
CA ASP A 139 7.60 1.46 -15.56
C ASP A 139 7.62 0.35 -16.61
N LYS A 140 8.32 -0.76 -16.35
CA LYS A 140 8.37 -1.90 -17.28
C LYS A 140 6.99 -2.54 -17.50
N ALA A 141 6.23 -2.80 -16.45
CA ALA A 141 4.92 -3.45 -16.53
C ALA A 141 3.87 -2.61 -17.27
N THR A 142 4.01 -1.28 -17.23
CA THR A 142 3.09 -0.31 -17.84
C THR A 142 3.53 0.15 -19.23
N GLN A 143 4.64 -0.36 -19.77
CA GLN A 143 5.07 -0.06 -21.13
C GLN A 143 3.96 -0.28 -22.17
N PRO A 144 3.19 -1.39 -22.17
CA PRO A 144 2.15 -1.59 -23.18
C PRO A 144 1.00 -0.59 -23.05
N ALA A 145 0.74 -0.05 -21.86
CA ALA A 145 -0.23 1.02 -21.68
C ALA A 145 0.27 2.34 -22.27
N ARG A 146 1.55 2.69 -22.05
CA ARG A 146 2.15 3.86 -22.71
C ARG A 146 2.16 3.73 -24.22
N ASP A 147 2.48 2.55 -24.75
CA ASP A 147 2.43 2.27 -26.18
C ASP A 147 1.00 2.42 -26.75
N ALA A 148 -0.02 2.15 -25.92
CA ALA A 148 -1.43 2.36 -26.24
C ALA A 148 -1.95 3.79 -25.96
N GLY A 149 -1.05 4.74 -25.71
CA GLY A 149 -1.38 6.16 -25.52
C GLY A 149 -1.70 6.59 -24.09
N TRP A 150 -1.58 5.71 -23.09
CA TRP A 150 -1.76 6.11 -21.69
C TRP A 150 -0.57 6.92 -21.18
N GLN A 151 -0.86 7.95 -20.41
CA GLN A 151 0.13 8.63 -19.60
C GLN A 151 0.29 7.88 -18.28
N THR A 152 1.53 7.65 -17.84
CA THR A 152 1.85 7.03 -16.56
C THR A 152 2.70 7.97 -15.74
N SER A 153 2.38 8.12 -14.46
CA SER A 153 3.21 8.85 -13.50
C SER A 153 3.37 8.07 -12.21
N ARG A 154 4.44 8.35 -11.49
CA ARG A 154 4.79 7.67 -10.24
C ARG A 154 5.65 8.54 -9.36
N GLY A 155 5.60 8.31 -8.05
CA GLY A 155 6.44 9.01 -7.10
C GLY A 155 6.52 8.33 -5.75
N ARG A 156 7.20 8.98 -4.82
CA ARG A 156 7.31 8.56 -3.41
C ARG A 156 6.96 9.74 -2.53
N VAL A 157 6.29 9.44 -1.43
CA VAL A 157 6.16 10.34 -0.28
C VAL A 157 6.88 9.70 0.90
N SER A 158 7.61 10.50 1.64
CA SER A 158 8.47 10.09 2.75
C SER A 158 7.95 10.72 4.05
N THR A 159 7.86 9.98 5.15
CA THR A 159 7.33 10.55 6.39
C THR A 159 8.25 11.60 7.03
N ILE A 160 9.55 11.56 6.71
CA ILE A 160 10.54 12.51 7.25
C ILE A 160 10.55 13.85 6.50
N ASP A 161 10.12 13.84 5.24
CA ASP A 161 10.24 15.01 4.35
C ASP A 161 8.90 15.73 4.14
N ASN A 162 7.78 15.16 4.62
CA ASN A 162 6.43 15.64 4.30
C ASN A 162 5.65 16.02 5.56
N PRO A 163 5.36 17.32 5.78
CA PRO A 163 4.65 17.78 6.97
C PRO A 163 3.18 17.32 7.02
N ASP A 164 2.52 17.17 5.86
CA ASP A 164 1.13 16.70 5.74
C ASP A 164 1.06 15.28 5.12
N PHE A 165 1.78 14.33 5.72
CA PHE A 165 1.78 12.93 5.26
C PHE A 165 0.36 12.33 5.17
N ALA A 166 -0.51 12.66 6.12
CA ALA A 166 -1.91 12.23 6.14
C ALA A 166 -2.68 12.72 4.90
N GLY A 167 -2.57 14.01 4.56
CA GLY A 167 -3.18 14.56 3.37
C GLY A 167 -2.57 14.01 2.09
N ASP A 168 -1.27 13.73 2.05
CA ASP A 168 -0.62 13.10 0.89
C ASP A 168 -1.15 11.68 0.65
N VAL A 169 -1.33 10.89 1.72
CA VAL A 169 -2.01 9.59 1.62
C VAL A 169 -3.39 9.76 1.02
N ALA A 170 -4.21 10.70 1.52
CA ALA A 170 -5.57 10.91 1.02
C ALA A 170 -5.59 11.33 -0.46
N ARG A 171 -4.80 12.35 -0.83
CA ARG A 171 -4.73 12.88 -2.20
C ARG A 171 -4.27 11.81 -3.18
N LYS A 172 -3.22 11.06 -2.85
CA LYS A 172 -2.70 10.01 -3.75
C LYS A 172 -3.54 8.76 -3.77
N LEU A 173 -4.12 8.36 -2.63
CA LEU A 173 -5.05 7.24 -2.61
C LEU A 173 -6.30 7.54 -3.45
N ASN A 174 -6.68 8.81 -3.60
CA ASN A 174 -7.79 9.20 -4.47
C ASN A 174 -7.49 9.01 -5.96
N GLU A 175 -6.23 9.00 -6.38
CA GLU A 175 -5.82 8.68 -7.74
C GLU A 175 -5.87 7.15 -7.95
N GLY A 176 -5.15 6.40 -7.10
CA GLY A 176 -5.11 4.93 -7.13
C GLY A 176 -4.54 4.32 -5.84
N PRO A 177 -4.51 2.98 -5.71
CA PRO A 177 -3.98 2.30 -4.53
C PRO A 177 -2.49 2.62 -4.30
N LEU A 178 -2.08 2.66 -3.03
CA LEU A 178 -0.72 3.03 -2.64
C LEU A 178 0.08 1.80 -2.20
N GLN A 179 1.39 1.80 -2.43
CA GLN A 179 2.30 0.85 -1.78
C GLN A 179 2.98 1.51 -0.59
N LEU A 180 2.51 1.22 0.62
CA LEU A 180 3.04 1.75 1.86
C LEU A 180 4.17 0.86 2.37
N VAL A 181 5.27 1.47 2.80
CA VAL A 181 6.38 0.76 3.43
C VAL A 181 6.46 1.12 4.91
N TYR A 182 6.63 0.09 5.75
CA TYR A 182 6.99 0.27 7.14
C TYR A 182 8.24 -0.53 7.50
N GLY A 183 9.09 0.05 8.32
CA GLY A 183 10.17 -0.66 8.97
C GLY A 183 9.69 -1.37 10.23
N ARG A 184 10.34 -2.49 10.56
CA ARG A 184 10.23 -3.17 11.84
C ARG A 184 11.35 -2.64 12.74
N TYR A 185 10.99 -2.04 13.86
CA TYR A 185 11.93 -1.37 14.77
C TYR A 185 11.95 -2.05 16.14
N LYS A 186 13.15 -2.34 16.65
CA LYS A 186 13.38 -2.84 18.02
C LYS A 186 14.10 -1.79 18.85
N ASN A 187 14.21 -2.00 20.17
CA ASN A 187 15.04 -1.14 21.02
C ASN A 187 16.48 -1.16 20.52
N GLY A 188 17.07 0.02 20.35
CA GLY A 188 18.47 0.20 20.00
C GLY A 188 19.40 0.06 21.21
N PRO A 189 20.71 0.34 21.02
CA PRO A 189 21.71 0.18 22.07
C PRO A 189 21.54 1.12 23.27
N LEU A 190 20.92 2.29 23.06
CA LEU A 190 20.62 3.24 24.13
C LEU A 190 19.15 3.15 24.54
N ASN A 191 18.89 3.50 25.80
CA ASN A 191 17.52 3.63 26.31
C ASN A 191 16.70 4.57 25.40
N ASP A 192 15.45 4.19 25.15
CA ASP A 192 14.48 4.95 24.34
C ASP A 192 14.90 5.22 22.88
N THR A 193 15.89 4.49 22.36
CA THR A 193 16.24 4.50 20.93
C THR A 193 15.60 3.34 20.20
N LEU A 194 15.33 3.53 18.90
CA LEU A 194 14.80 2.48 18.04
C LEU A 194 15.73 2.20 16.86
N GLN A 195 16.03 0.93 16.62
CA GLN A 195 16.83 0.45 15.50
C GLN A 195 15.95 -0.31 14.51
N ARG A 196 16.09 0.00 13.22
CA ARG A 196 15.41 -0.72 12.14
C ARG A 196 16.04 -2.10 11.95
N THR A 197 15.24 -3.17 12.03
CA THR A 197 15.68 -4.57 11.90
C THR A 197 15.04 -5.30 10.72
N GLY A 198 14.20 -4.63 9.94
CA GLY A 198 13.54 -5.21 8.77
C GLY A 198 12.54 -4.25 8.15
N GLY A 199 11.90 -4.68 7.08
CA GLY A 199 10.87 -3.90 6.39
C GLY A 199 9.74 -4.78 5.88
N HIS A 200 8.65 -4.13 5.51
CA HIS A 200 7.51 -4.76 4.87
C HIS A 200 6.78 -3.74 4.00
N ILE A 201 6.20 -4.21 2.89
CA ILE A 201 5.45 -3.38 1.94
C ILE A 201 4.05 -3.95 1.80
N VAL A 202 3.05 -3.07 1.90
CA VAL A 202 1.62 -3.41 1.90
C VAL A 202 0.86 -2.48 0.98
N THR A 203 -0.35 -2.88 0.58
CA THR A 203 -1.21 -2.04 -0.27
C THR A 203 -2.26 -1.33 0.57
N VAL A 204 -2.40 -0.01 0.40
CA VAL A 204 -3.44 0.79 1.08
C VAL A 204 -4.69 0.82 0.21
N VAL A 205 -5.85 0.44 0.79
CA VAL A 205 -7.13 0.40 0.07
C VAL A 205 -8.14 1.45 0.55
N SER A 206 -8.01 1.90 1.80
CA SER A 206 -8.79 3.04 2.32
C SER A 206 -8.01 3.85 3.35
N ALA A 207 -8.36 5.12 3.47
CA ALA A 207 -7.83 6.05 4.46
C ALA A 207 -8.92 6.99 4.98
N THR A 208 -8.97 7.17 6.30
CA THR A 208 -9.83 8.15 6.97
C THR A 208 -9.02 8.93 7.99
N GLY A 209 -9.13 10.25 8.00
CA GLY A 209 -8.34 11.11 8.87
C GLY A 209 -8.58 12.59 8.60
N SER A 210 -7.61 13.43 8.97
CA SER A 210 -7.67 14.88 8.80
C SER A 210 -6.40 15.41 8.14
N PHE A 211 -6.53 16.44 7.30
CA PHE A 211 -5.38 17.14 6.72
C PHE A 211 -4.56 17.81 7.83
N GLY A 212 -3.24 17.64 7.81
CA GLY A 212 -2.35 18.09 8.88
C GLY A 212 -2.54 17.36 10.24
N GLY A 213 -3.36 16.30 10.27
CA GLY A 213 -3.58 15.50 11.46
C GLY A 213 -2.37 14.63 11.82
N ASN A 214 -2.35 14.12 13.05
CA ASN A 214 -1.32 13.19 13.55
C ASN A 214 -1.81 11.75 13.66
N THR A 215 -3.04 11.47 13.21
CA THR A 215 -3.64 10.14 13.26
C THR A 215 -4.42 9.87 11.97
N ILE A 216 -4.22 8.70 11.36
CA ILE A 216 -5.02 8.22 10.24
C ILE A 216 -5.41 6.76 10.42
N LYS A 217 -6.63 6.40 10.05
CA LYS A 217 -7.11 5.01 10.00
C LYS A 217 -6.99 4.49 8.58
N LEU A 218 -6.38 3.33 8.41
CA LEU A 218 -6.22 2.71 7.10
C LEU A 218 -6.86 1.32 7.07
N LYS A 219 -7.20 0.87 5.86
CA LYS A 219 -7.33 -0.55 5.56
C LYS A 219 -6.20 -0.99 4.65
N LEU A 220 -5.59 -2.12 4.95
CA LEU A 220 -4.42 -2.65 4.25
C LEU A 220 -4.69 -4.04 3.68
N ALA A 221 -4.30 -4.24 2.42
CA ALA A 221 -4.09 -5.57 1.84
C ALA A 221 -2.63 -5.94 2.13
N ASP A 222 -2.40 -6.84 3.09
CA ASP A 222 -1.07 -7.21 3.55
C ASP A 222 -0.69 -8.61 3.02
N PRO A 223 0.17 -8.69 2.00
CA PRO A 223 0.49 -9.94 1.34
C PRO A 223 1.23 -10.93 2.25
N GLY A 224 1.88 -10.46 3.32
CA GLY A 224 2.59 -11.29 4.30
C GLY A 224 1.73 -11.72 5.49
N ARG A 225 0.43 -11.39 5.49
CA ARG A 225 -0.48 -11.68 6.60
C ARG A 225 -1.76 -12.40 6.18
N ALA A 226 -1.74 -13.12 5.07
CA ALA A 226 -2.79 -14.06 4.70
C ALA A 226 -3.34 -14.86 5.90
N GLY A 227 -4.66 -14.90 6.07
CA GLY A 227 -5.32 -15.50 7.24
C GLY A 227 -5.14 -17.02 7.36
N ASP A 228 -4.90 -17.70 6.25
CA ASP A 228 -4.67 -19.15 6.14
C ASP A 228 -3.17 -19.51 6.08
N HIS A 229 -2.26 -18.57 6.33
CA HIS A 229 -0.82 -18.85 6.32
C HIS A 229 -0.46 -20.03 7.23
N ASN A 230 0.33 -20.99 6.70
CA ASN A 230 0.67 -22.27 7.33
C ASN A 230 -0.52 -23.22 7.59
N GLN A 231 -1.62 -23.07 6.87
CA GLN A 231 -2.80 -23.93 6.97
C GLN A 231 -3.17 -24.49 5.60
N GLY A 232 -3.60 -25.75 5.53
CA GLY A 232 -4.05 -26.38 4.28
C GLY A 232 -3.06 -26.24 3.13
N ASP A 233 -3.57 -25.92 1.95
CA ASP A 233 -2.80 -25.77 0.70
C ASP A 233 -2.41 -24.31 0.40
N TYR A 234 -2.20 -23.47 1.43
CA TYR A 234 -1.97 -22.02 1.28
C TYR A 234 -0.85 -21.62 0.30
N LEU A 235 0.13 -22.49 0.03
CA LEU A 235 1.18 -22.25 -0.97
C LEU A 235 0.77 -22.49 -2.42
N ASN A 236 -0.42 -23.04 -2.65
CA ASN A 236 -0.91 -23.43 -3.97
C ASN A 236 -2.29 -22.84 -4.28
N THR A 237 -2.88 -22.09 -3.34
CA THR A 237 -4.18 -21.44 -3.48
C THR A 237 -4.05 -19.97 -3.09
N GLN A 238 -4.87 -19.12 -3.68
CA GLN A 238 -4.99 -17.74 -3.22
C GLN A 238 -5.79 -17.69 -1.91
N SER A 239 -5.27 -16.98 -0.92
CA SER A 239 -5.96 -16.73 0.34
C SER A 239 -7.25 -15.91 0.15
N ALA A 240 -8.21 -16.08 1.06
CA ALA A 240 -9.41 -15.24 1.07
C ALA A 240 -9.04 -13.76 1.23
N TYR A 241 -9.76 -12.88 0.51
CA TYR A 241 -9.57 -11.44 0.56
C TYR A 241 -9.70 -10.90 2.00
N GLU A 242 -8.70 -10.16 2.48
CA GLU A 242 -8.68 -9.56 3.81
C GLU A 242 -8.20 -8.10 3.74
N ALA A 243 -9.00 -7.16 4.27
CA ALA A 243 -8.61 -5.76 4.40
C ALA A 243 -8.41 -5.40 5.88
N LEU A 244 -7.17 -5.41 6.33
CA LEU A 244 -6.77 -5.25 7.73
C LEU A 244 -6.98 -3.83 8.23
N ASP A 245 -7.73 -3.68 9.32
CA ASP A 245 -7.91 -2.40 10.02
C ASP A 245 -6.66 -2.02 10.81
N VAL A 246 -6.12 -0.83 10.53
CA VAL A 246 -4.95 -0.28 11.24
C VAL A 246 -5.14 1.20 11.54
N THR A 247 -4.42 1.67 12.56
CA THR A 247 -4.25 3.09 12.87
C THR A 247 -2.78 3.45 12.76
N LEU A 248 -2.50 4.54 12.05
CA LEU A 248 -1.21 5.19 12.07
C LEU A 248 -1.25 6.40 13.01
N THR A 249 -0.26 6.53 13.89
CA THR A 249 -0.10 7.68 14.78
C THR A 249 1.29 8.28 14.62
N LYS A 250 1.39 9.59 14.38
CA LYS A 250 2.67 10.29 14.25
C LYS A 250 3.45 10.20 15.56
N ARG A 251 4.74 9.85 15.46
CA ARG A 251 5.64 9.69 16.59
C ARG A 251 7.03 10.26 16.27
N HIS A 252 7.55 11.00 17.24
CA HIS A 252 8.92 11.48 17.27
C HIS A 252 9.78 10.55 18.13
N PHE A 253 10.92 10.08 17.61
CA PHE A 253 11.85 9.24 18.38
C PHE A 253 13.29 9.35 17.87
N LEU A 254 14.25 8.92 18.69
CA LEU A 254 15.66 8.85 18.33
C LEU A 254 15.94 7.51 17.62
N GLN A 255 16.20 7.56 16.32
CA GLN A 255 16.55 6.40 15.52
C GLN A 255 18.05 6.12 15.61
N TYR A 256 18.39 4.86 15.87
CA TYR A 256 19.76 4.36 15.75
C TYR A 256 19.96 3.68 14.39
N SER A 257 21.02 4.07 13.69
CA SER A 257 21.48 3.43 12.46
C SER A 257 22.90 2.91 12.69
N PRO A 258 23.15 1.58 12.65
CA PRO A 258 24.49 1.04 12.81
C PRO A 258 25.41 1.56 11.69
N ALA A 259 26.71 1.64 11.96
CA ALA A 259 27.69 1.83 10.92
C ALA A 259 27.63 0.63 9.95
N VAL A 260 27.79 0.91 8.67
CA VAL A 260 27.77 -0.11 7.62
C VAL A 260 29.15 -0.08 7.00
N ASP A 261 29.71 -1.27 6.83
CA ASP A 261 30.99 -1.48 6.14
C ASP A 261 30.92 -0.92 4.72
N ASP A 262 31.90 -0.13 4.31
CA ASP A 262 32.03 0.28 2.92
C ASP A 262 32.84 -0.77 2.16
N GLU A 263 32.18 -1.51 1.29
CA GLU A 263 32.83 -2.56 0.46
C GLU A 263 34.00 -2.02 -0.40
N ASN A 264 34.18 -0.70 -0.49
CA ASN A 264 35.26 -0.05 -1.24
C ASN A 264 36.45 0.39 -0.36
N THR A 265 36.39 0.24 0.95
CA THR A 265 37.50 0.54 1.87
C THR A 265 38.15 -0.75 2.38
N THR A 266 39.35 -0.62 2.95
CA THR A 266 40.06 -1.77 3.55
C THR A 266 39.76 -1.94 5.04
N GLU A 267 39.13 -0.94 5.65
CA GLU A 267 38.82 -0.89 7.08
C GLU A 267 37.38 -1.36 7.28
N ASP A 268 37.11 -2.19 8.28
CA ASP A 268 35.75 -2.63 8.58
C ASP A 268 35.03 -1.57 9.43
N GLU A 269 34.30 -0.66 8.78
CA GLU A 269 33.59 0.41 9.49
C GLU A 269 32.34 -0.09 10.24
N SER A 270 31.90 -1.34 10.04
CA SER A 270 30.77 -1.91 10.80
C SER A 270 31.04 -2.00 12.31
N LEU A 271 32.32 -1.88 12.70
CA LEU A 271 32.78 -1.82 14.09
C LEU A 271 32.73 -0.41 14.69
N GLU A 272 32.50 0.62 13.87
CA GLU A 272 32.38 2.00 14.35
C GLU A 272 31.04 2.26 15.08
N PRO A 273 30.99 3.24 15.99
CA PRO A 273 29.73 3.65 16.61
C PRO A 273 28.70 4.09 15.56
N GLY A 274 27.50 3.54 15.62
CA GLY A 274 26.41 3.97 14.74
C GLY A 274 25.93 5.39 15.01
N THR A 275 25.07 5.89 14.13
CA THR A 275 24.53 7.26 14.18
C THR A 275 23.16 7.31 14.86
N TYR A 276 22.88 8.44 15.50
CA TYR A 276 21.60 8.72 16.16
C TYR A 276 20.94 9.94 15.53
N THR A 277 19.71 9.79 15.06
CA THR A 277 18.97 10.88 14.39
C THR A 277 17.55 10.95 14.91
N TRP A 278 17.10 12.14 15.31
CA TRP A 278 15.69 12.38 15.64
C TRP A 278 14.84 12.36 14.37
N VAL A 279 13.80 11.54 14.36
CA VAL A 279 12.93 11.37 13.20
C VAL A 279 11.45 11.41 13.58
N ASP A 280 10.64 11.90 12.66
CA ASP A 280 9.20 11.76 12.67
C ASP A 280 8.79 10.59 11.76
N ARG A 281 8.13 9.59 12.35
CA ARG A 281 7.52 8.46 11.62
C ARG A 281 6.08 8.28 12.07
N TRP A 282 5.36 7.40 11.40
CA TRP A 282 4.00 7.05 11.76
C TRP A 282 3.94 5.62 12.26
N GLU A 283 3.64 5.43 13.55
CA GLU A 283 3.54 4.12 14.17
C GLU A 283 2.25 3.43 13.73
N LEU A 284 2.38 2.27 13.09
CA LEU A 284 1.29 1.43 12.63
C LEU A 284 0.90 0.47 13.74
N THR A 285 -0.39 0.47 14.09
CA THR A 285 -0.99 -0.43 15.08
C THR A 285 -2.27 -1.05 14.55
N GLY A 286 -2.61 -2.25 15.00
CA GLY A 286 -3.85 -2.93 14.64
C GLY A 286 -3.90 -4.35 15.19
N PRO A 287 -5.04 -5.06 15.10
CA PRO A 287 -5.21 -6.38 15.72
C PRO A 287 -4.21 -7.44 15.24
N ARG A 288 -3.79 -7.38 13.97
CA ARG A 288 -2.76 -8.26 13.40
C ARG A 288 -1.33 -7.72 13.60
N TYR A 289 -1.18 -6.46 14.04
CA TYR A 289 0.10 -5.76 14.16
C TYR A 289 0.44 -5.54 15.64
N LEU A 290 0.39 -6.62 16.40
CA LEU A 290 0.72 -6.63 17.82
C LEU A 290 2.12 -7.22 18.00
N SER A 291 2.98 -6.51 18.71
CA SER A 291 4.28 -7.02 19.15
C SER A 291 4.80 -6.20 20.33
N ASP A 292 5.22 -6.89 21.38
CA ASP A 292 5.78 -6.26 22.58
C ASP A 292 7.24 -5.81 22.37
N THR A 293 7.90 -6.35 21.34
CA THR A 293 9.34 -6.15 21.10
C THR A 293 9.64 -5.42 19.80
N THR A 294 8.67 -5.32 18.89
CA THR A 294 8.85 -4.73 17.57
C THR A 294 7.76 -3.71 17.29
N ARG A 295 8.14 -2.47 16.98
CA ARG A 295 7.24 -1.42 16.52
C ARG A 295 7.25 -1.35 15.01
N GLN A 296 6.10 -1.08 14.39
CA GLN A 296 6.01 -0.88 12.95
C GLN A 296 5.96 0.61 12.68
N MET A 297 7.01 1.16 12.06
CA MET A 297 7.06 2.59 11.75
C MET A 297 6.99 2.77 10.24
N VAL A 298 5.95 3.43 9.76
CA VAL A 298 5.78 3.78 8.35
C VAL A 298 6.87 4.78 7.96
N GLU A 299 7.56 4.47 6.86
CA GLU A 299 8.69 5.25 6.36
C GLU A 299 8.30 6.08 5.12
N GLY A 300 7.21 5.71 4.47
CA GLY A 300 6.66 6.39 3.30
C GLY A 300 5.72 5.51 2.49
N PHE A 301 5.42 5.94 1.27
CA PHE A 301 4.71 5.14 0.28
C PHE A 301 5.13 5.51 -1.15
N ASN A 302 4.96 4.56 -2.07
CA ASN A 302 4.88 4.87 -3.50
C ASN A 302 3.42 5.13 -3.89
N TRP A 303 3.26 6.08 -4.81
CA TRP A 303 2.01 6.30 -5.53
C TRP A 303 2.25 6.10 -7.04
N PHE A 304 1.20 5.66 -7.72
CA PHE A 304 1.20 5.32 -9.13
C PHE A 304 -0.11 5.79 -9.75
N ASP A 305 -0.02 6.49 -10.87
CA ASP A 305 -1.17 7.09 -11.53
C ASP A 305 -1.11 6.90 -13.04
N MET A 306 -2.29 6.78 -13.66
CA MET A 306 -2.44 6.65 -15.10
C MET A 306 -3.65 7.43 -15.59
N ALA A 307 -3.49 8.07 -16.75
CA ALA A 307 -4.55 8.74 -17.48
C ALA A 307 -4.53 8.28 -18.94
N LYS A 308 -5.71 8.24 -19.57
CA LYS A 308 -5.88 7.92 -20.99
C LYS A 308 -6.29 9.17 -21.76
#